data_AF-A0A968MGC1-F1
#
_entry.id   AF-A0A968MGC1-F1
#
_cell.length_a   1.000
_cell.length_b   1.000
_cell.length_c   1.000
_cell.angle_alpha   90.00
_cell.angle_beta   90.00
_cell.angle_gamma   90.00
#
_symmetry.space_group_name_H-M   'P 1'
#
loop_
_entity.id
_entity.type
_entity.pdbx_description
1 polymer ?
#
loop_
_entity_poly.entity_id
_entity_poly.type
_entity_poly.pdbx_seq_one_letter_code
_entity_poly.pdbx_strand_id
1 'polypeptide(L)' 'MINIEVINSNHVQKGVKNMRVNGKTIEGNFIPFEWLENENEVKVFMN' A
#
# COMPACT_ATOMS: atom_id res chain seq x y z
N MET A 1 -9.32 -8.69 8.00
CA MET A 1 -7.99 -9.23 7.64
C MET A 1 -7.30 -8.23 6.73
N ILE A 2 -6.00 -8.01 6.89
CA ILE A 2 -5.22 -7.10 6.03
C ILE A 2 -4.14 -7.94 5.35
N ASN A 3 -4.18 -7.99 4.03
CA ASN A 3 -3.15 -8.60 3.20
C ASN A 3 -2.27 -7.49 2.60
N ILE A 4 -0.96 -7.54 2.86
CA ILE A 4 -0.01 -6.51 2.43
C ILE A 4 1.02 -7.13 1.50
N GLU A 5 1.10 -6.60 0.28
CA GLU A 5 2.09 -6.93 -0.72
C GLU A 5 3.04 -5.73 -0.92
N VAL A 6 4.35 -5.97 -0.88
CA VAL A 6 5.38 -4.94 -1.15
C VAL A 6 6.03 -5.21 -2.50
N ILE A 7 5.94 -4.24 -3.40
CA ILE A 7 6.43 -4.30 -4.77
C ILE A 7 7.65 -3.39 -4.90
N ASN A 8 8.83 -4.00 -5.03
CA ASN A 8 10.12 -3.30 -5.12
C ASN A 8 10.82 -3.57 -6.45
N SER A 9 10.23 -3.10 -7.55
CA SER A 9 10.76 -3.34 -8.90
C SER A 9 12.11 -2.67 -9.15
N ASN A 10 12.45 -1.63 -8.40
CA ASN A 10 13.70 -0.88 -8.56
C ASN A 10 14.80 -1.34 -7.59
N HIS A 11 14.54 -2.38 -6.80
CA HIS A 11 15.50 -2.97 -5.85
C HIS A 11 16.09 -1.96 -4.85
N VAL A 12 15.33 -0.95 -4.47
CA VAL A 12 15.79 0.07 -3.52
C VAL A 12 15.74 -0.45 -2.08
N GLN A 13 16.59 0.09 -1.23
CA GLN A 13 16.64 -0.28 0.19
C GLN A 13 15.51 0.36 1.01
N LYS A 14 15.05 1.56 0.61
CA LYS A 14 14.03 2.33 1.34
C LYS A 14 13.30 3.32 0.42
N GLY A 15 12.12 3.74 0.85
CA GLY A 15 11.31 4.75 0.19
C GLY A 15 10.06 4.14 -0.43
N VAL A 16 8.90 4.61 0.01
CA VAL A 16 7.61 4.28 -0.58
C VAL A 16 7.25 5.37 -1.57
N LYS A 17 6.87 4.97 -2.78
CA LYS A 17 6.40 5.87 -3.84
C LYS A 17 4.93 6.20 -3.67
N ASN A 18 4.10 5.16 -3.58
CA ASN A 18 2.66 5.24 -3.37
C ASN A 18 2.14 3.90 -2.84
N MET A 19 0.87 3.88 -2.42
CA MET A 19 0.18 2.66 -2.06
C MET A 19 -1.17 2.55 -2.79
N ARG A 20 -1.68 1.33 -2.92
CA ARG A 20 -3.06 1.06 -3.31
C ARG A 20 -3.73 0.26 -2.21
N VAL A 21 -4.92 0.69 -1.81
CA VAL A 21 -5.77 0.01 -0.84
C VAL A 21 -7.09 -0.30 -1.52
N ASN A 22 -7.45 -1.58 -1.59
CA ASN A 22 -8.68 -2.06 -2.22
C ASN A 22 -8.88 -1.47 -3.64
N GLY A 23 -7.78 -1.43 -4.42
CA GLY A 23 -7.76 -0.89 -5.78
C GLY A 23 -7.67 0.64 -5.90
N LYS A 24 -7.84 1.41 -4.81
CA LYS A 24 -7.73 2.87 -4.81
C LYS A 24 -6.30 3.31 -4.52
N THR A 25 -5.72 4.14 -5.38
CA THR A 25 -4.41 4.74 -5.15
C THR A 25 -4.52 5.82 -4.08
N ILE A 26 -3.60 5.77 -3.12
CA ILE A 26 -3.41 6.79 -2.10
C ILE A 26 -2.00 7.36 -2.19
N GLU A 27 -1.93 8.68 -2.01
CA GLU A 27 -0.65 9.37 -1.83
C GLU A 27 -0.23 9.27 -0.36
N GLY A 28 1.05 8.95 -0.14
CA GLY A 28 1.61 8.73 1.19
C GLY A 28 1.50 7.29 1.69
N ASN A 29 1.64 7.13 3.01
CA ASN A 29 1.78 5.83 3.69
C ASN A 29 0.77 5.61 4.83
N PHE A 30 -0.28 6.43 4.92
CA PHE A 30 -1.29 6.35 5.96
C PHE A 30 -2.62 5.84 5.38
N ILE A 31 -3.21 4.83 6.02
CA ILE A 31 -4.52 4.29 5.67
C ILE A 31 -5.50 4.69 6.79
N PRO A 32 -6.48 5.57 6.52
CA PRO A 32 -7.51 5.91 7.50
C PRO A 32 -8.33 4.68 7.89
N PHE A 33 -8.72 4.58 9.16
CA PHE A 33 -9.44 3.41 9.66
C PHE A 33 -10.80 3.23 8.97
N GLU A 34 -11.46 4.34 8.64
CA GLU A 34 -12.72 4.40 7.91
C GLU A 34 -12.65 3.84 6.48
N TRP A 35 -11.46 3.58 5.94
CA TRP A 35 -11.26 2.97 4.63
C TRP A 35 -11.04 1.46 4.70
N LEU A 36 -10.91 0.91 5.90
CA LEU A 36 -10.73 -0.51 6.11
C LEU A 36 -12.07 -1.23 6.01
N GLU A 37 -12.08 -2.27 5.19
CA GLU A 37 -13.19 -3.20 5.04
C GLU A 37 -12.91 -4.47 5.86
N ASN A 38 -13.82 -5.46 5.81
CA ASN A 38 -13.61 -6.75 6.47
C ASN A 38 -12.36 -7.47 5.94
N GLU A 39 -12.06 -7.32 4.65
CA GLU A 39 -10.85 -7.81 3.99
C GLU A 39 -10.22 -6.67 3.20
N ASN A 40 -8.90 -6.48 3.32
CA ASN A 40 -8.19 -5.41 2.64
C ASN A 40 -6.98 -5.93 1.88
N GLU A 41 -6.87 -5.53 0.62
CA GLU A 41 -5.70 -5.75 -0.22
C GLU A 41 -4.90 -4.45 -0.27
N VAL A 42 -3.68 -4.48 0.26
CA VAL A 42 -2.77 -3.33 0.28
C VAL A 42 -1.55 -3.65 -0.57
N LYS A 43 -1.27 -2.81 -1.58
CA LYS A 43 -0.05 -2.87 -2.38
C LYS A 43 0.80 -1.65 -2.13
N VAL A 44 2.05 -1.87 -1.69
CA VAL A 44 3.02 -0.81 -1.43
C VAL A 44 4.05 -0.81 -2.56
N PHE A 45 4.18 0.29 -3.28
CA PHE A 45 5.14 0.41 -4.37
C PHE A 45 6.35 1.20 -3.88
N MET A 46 7.55 0.62 -3.96
CA MET A 46 8.79 1.29 -3.59
C MET A 46 9.29 2.21 -4.72
N ASN A 47 10.10 3.20 -4.35
CA ASN A 47 10.73 4.13 -5.31
C ASN A 47 11.74 3.45 -6.22
#